data_AF-A0A7C7XZM4-F1
#
_entry.id   AF-A0A7C7XZM4-F1
#
_cell.length_a   1.000
_cell.length_b   1.000
_cell.length_c   1.000
_cell.angle_alpha   90.00
_cell.angle_beta   90.00
_cell.angle_gamma   90.00
#
_symmetry.space_group_name_H-M   'P 1'
#
loop_
_entity.id
_entity.type
_entity.pdbx_description
1 polymer ?
#
loop_
_entity_poly.entity_id
_entity_poly.type
_entity_poly.pdbx_seq_one_letter_code
_entity_poly.pdbx_strand_id
1 'polypeptide(L)'
;MRRIGSNIRKKNSEERSHRLTKNIIEYSDTESPKNQYPRRIVSPTRASICCTDDSRLNVGSIREVEGFKFCYRVCQDCGHAVKYFYPSIESTSPALKAYRERQKYMLQ
;
A
#
# COMPACT_ATOMS: atom_id res chain seq x y z
N MET A 1 33.32 22.63 30.79
CA MET A 1 32.46 21.44 30.55
C MET A 1 31.57 21.73 29.34
N ARG A 2 31.85 21.15 28.16
CA ARG A 2 31.10 21.41 26.92
C ARG A 2 29.96 20.38 26.78
N ARG A 3 28.70 20.85 26.73
CA ARG A 3 27.53 20.01 26.47
C ARG A 3 27.43 19.74 24.97
N ILE A 4 27.71 18.51 24.56
CA ILE A 4 27.42 18.00 23.21
C ILE A 4 25.92 17.70 23.19
N GLY A 5 25.12 18.63 22.68
CA GLY A 5 23.66 18.52 22.65
C GLY A 5 23.11 18.63 21.24
N SER A 6 22.58 17.50 20.76
CA SER A 6 21.45 17.43 19.82
C SER A 6 21.71 17.67 18.33
N ASN A 7 22.42 16.75 17.68
CA ASN A 7 22.21 16.45 16.25
C ASN A 7 21.31 15.22 16.08
N ILE A 8 20.06 15.29 16.56
CA ILE A 8 19.07 14.24 16.32
C ILE A 8 18.50 14.41 14.90
N ARG A 9 19.19 13.79 13.95
CA ARG A 9 18.66 12.96 12.84
C ARG A 9 17.32 13.41 12.21
N LYS A 10 17.29 14.54 11.49
CA LYS A 10 16.20 14.85 10.54
C LYS A 10 16.27 14.09 9.21
N LYS A 11 17.41 13.51 8.84
CA LYS A 11 17.61 12.83 7.53
C LYS A 11 16.91 11.47 7.35
N ASN A 12 16.22 10.93 8.37
CA ASN A 12 15.72 9.55 8.35
C ASN A 12 14.21 9.43 8.10
N SER A 13 13.45 10.52 8.10
CA SER A 13 12.00 10.47 7.85
C SER A 13 11.70 10.16 6.37
N GLU A 14 12.36 10.86 5.44
CA GLU A 14 12.15 10.66 4.01
C GLU A 14 12.61 9.27 3.53
N GLU A 15 13.79 8.79 3.98
CA GLU A 15 14.26 7.44 3.66
C GLU A 15 13.36 6.35 4.25
N ARG A 16 12.82 6.54 5.46
CA ARG A 16 11.82 5.61 6.03
C ARG A 16 10.54 5.63 5.23
N SER A 17 10.05 6.80 4.84
CA SER A 17 8.86 6.95 4.00
C SER A 17 9.03 6.25 2.65
N HIS A 18 10.18 6.42 1.97
CA HIS A 18 10.50 5.73 0.72
C HIS A 18 10.58 4.20 0.88
N ARG A 19 11.06 3.69 2.03
CA ARG A 19 11.01 2.24 2.31
C ARG A 19 9.60 1.74 2.57
N LEU A 20 8.72 2.57 3.12
CA LEU A 20 7.31 2.24 3.38
C LEU A 20 6.44 2.30 2.11
N THR A 21 6.84 3.07 1.10
CA THR A 21 6.13 3.16 -0.19
C THR A 21 6.45 2.03 -1.16
N LYS A 22 7.62 1.38 -1.02
CA LYS A 22 8.01 0.25 -1.88
C LYS A 22 6.96 -0.85 -1.81
N ASN A 23 6.40 -1.20 -2.98
CA ASN A 23 5.48 -2.32 -3.10
C ASN A 23 6.23 -3.62 -2.74
N ILE A 24 5.68 -4.40 -1.81
CA ILE A 24 6.25 -5.69 -1.40
C ILE A 24 5.65 -6.86 -2.19
N ILE A 25 4.67 -6.60 -3.04
CA ILE A 25 4.09 -7.61 -3.92
C ILE A 25 5.05 -7.82 -5.10
N GLU A 26 5.47 -9.06 -5.25
CA GLU A 26 6.17 -9.56 -6.42
C GLU A 26 5.22 -10.43 -7.23
N TYR A 27 5.02 -10.05 -8.48
CA TYR A 27 4.17 -10.79 -9.38
C TYR A 27 5.00 -11.87 -10.08
N SER A 28 4.56 -13.12 -9.95
CA SER A 28 5.19 -14.27 -10.59
C SER A 28 4.12 -15.31 -10.93
N ASP A 29 4.23 -15.89 -12.12
CA ASP A 29 3.41 -17.02 -12.55
C ASP A 29 4.19 -18.35 -12.44
N THR A 30 5.48 -18.30 -12.08
CA THR A 30 6.34 -19.48 -11.93
C THR A 30 6.48 -19.94 -10.48
N GLU A 31 6.35 -19.02 -9.53
CA GLU A 31 6.39 -19.31 -8.10
C GLU A 31 4.97 -19.47 -7.55
N SER A 32 4.78 -20.40 -6.61
CA SER A 32 3.50 -20.51 -5.91
C SER A 32 3.22 -19.27 -5.05
N PRO A 33 1.94 -18.86 -4.92
CA PRO A 33 1.58 -17.69 -4.12
C PRO A 33 2.03 -17.88 -2.67
N LYS A 34 2.73 -16.88 -2.11
CA LYS A 34 3.31 -16.94 -0.76
C LYS A 34 3.19 -15.62 -0.06
N ASN A 35 2.67 -15.65 1.17
CA ASN A 35 2.58 -14.48 2.03
C ASN A 35 3.75 -14.47 3.02
N GLN A 36 4.77 -13.65 2.76
CA GLN A 36 5.90 -13.39 3.65
C GLN A 36 5.86 -11.96 4.21
N TYR A 37 4.65 -11.42 4.39
CA TYR A 37 4.44 -10.11 5.00
C TYR A 37 5.18 -10.01 6.35
N PRO A 38 5.85 -8.88 6.67
CA PRO A 38 5.85 -7.59 5.95
C PRO A 38 6.93 -7.44 4.87
N ARG A 39 7.71 -8.49 4.59
CA ARG A 39 8.90 -8.38 3.72
C ARG A 39 8.58 -8.54 2.24
N ARG A 40 7.75 -9.52 1.89
CA ARG A 40 7.46 -9.91 0.50
C ARG A 40 6.10 -10.60 0.41
N ILE A 41 5.38 -10.43 -0.69
CA ILE A 41 4.18 -11.21 -1.02
C ILE A 41 4.34 -11.66 -2.47
N VAL A 42 4.41 -12.97 -2.72
CA VAL A 42 4.42 -13.51 -4.08
C VAL A 42 2.98 -13.73 -4.52
N SER A 43 2.61 -13.12 -5.64
CA SER A 43 1.26 -13.13 -6.18
C SER A 43 1.27 -13.58 -7.65
N PRO A 44 0.26 -14.34 -8.10
CA PRO A 44 -0.06 -14.46 -9.50
C PRO A 44 -0.21 -13.09 -10.16
N THR A 45 0.20 -12.97 -11.42
CA THR A 45 0.18 -11.71 -12.16
C THR A 45 -1.24 -11.26 -12.49
N ARG A 46 -2.17 -12.21 -12.62
CA ARG A 46 -3.57 -11.95 -13.00
C ARG A 46 -4.54 -12.37 -11.90
N ALA A 47 -5.59 -11.56 -11.72
CA ALA A 47 -6.74 -11.96 -10.94
C ALA A 47 -7.53 -13.05 -11.69
N SER A 48 -8.11 -13.99 -10.94
CA SER A 48 -9.03 -15.01 -11.43
C SER A 48 -10.45 -14.69 -10.98
N ILE A 49 -11.42 -15.50 -11.43
CA ILE A 49 -12.84 -15.31 -11.11
C ILE A 49 -13.15 -15.44 -9.61
N CYS A 50 -12.31 -16.13 -8.83
CA CYS A 50 -12.47 -16.23 -7.39
C CYS A 50 -12.03 -14.97 -6.62
N CYS A 51 -11.39 -13.99 -7.27
CA CYS A 51 -10.89 -12.77 -6.63
C CYS A 51 -11.98 -11.71 -6.38
N THR A 52 -12.95 -12.02 -5.53
CA THR A 52 -13.99 -11.09 -5.06
C THR A 52 -13.52 -10.27 -3.85
N ASP A 53 -14.30 -9.28 -3.44
CA ASP A 53 -14.01 -8.53 -2.22
C ASP A 53 -14.15 -9.40 -0.96
N ASP A 54 -15.02 -10.40 -0.95
CA ASP A 54 -15.18 -11.29 0.21
C ASP A 54 -14.03 -12.31 0.32
N SER A 55 -13.53 -12.81 -0.82
CA SER A 55 -12.43 -13.79 -0.81
C SER A 55 -11.07 -13.15 -0.50
N ARG A 56 -10.94 -11.83 -0.66
CA ARG A 56 -9.71 -11.07 -0.40
C ARG A 56 -9.60 -10.65 1.07
N LEU A 57 -8.69 -11.28 1.81
CA LEU A 57 -8.41 -10.89 3.19
C LEU A 57 -7.32 -9.83 3.30
N ASN A 58 -7.48 -8.94 4.29
CA ASN A 58 -6.45 -7.97 4.66
C ASN A 58 -5.23 -8.67 5.26
N VAL A 59 -4.05 -8.33 4.77
CA VAL A 59 -2.76 -8.84 5.25
C VAL A 59 -2.01 -7.75 6.00
N GLY A 60 -1.87 -7.98 7.30
CA GLY A 60 -1.17 -7.07 8.21
C GLY A 60 -1.94 -5.79 8.54
N SER A 61 -1.22 -4.77 8.97
CA SER A 61 -1.80 -3.50 9.42
C SER A 61 -2.03 -2.51 8.28
N ILE A 62 -3.02 -1.63 8.44
CA ILE A 62 -3.23 -0.47 7.56
C ILE A 62 -2.02 0.45 7.68
N ARG A 63 -1.50 0.89 6.53
CA ARG A 63 -0.38 1.82 6.42
C ARG A 63 -0.86 3.13 5.80
N GLU A 64 -0.18 4.22 6.14
CA GLU A 64 -0.44 5.54 5.57
C GLU A 64 0.80 6.05 4.83
N VAL A 65 0.60 6.48 3.59
CA VAL A 65 1.64 7.07 2.74
C VAL A 65 1.02 8.30 2.09
N GLU A 66 1.64 9.47 2.28
CA GLU A 66 1.19 10.74 1.65
C GLU A 66 -0.30 11.07 1.88
N GLY A 67 -0.84 10.68 3.03
CA GLY A 67 -2.27 10.84 3.37
C GLY A 67 -3.20 9.79 2.76
N PHE A 68 -2.66 8.80 2.05
CA PHE A 68 -3.41 7.64 1.55
C PHE A 68 -3.24 6.46 2.50
N LYS A 69 -4.36 5.98 3.04
CA LYS A 69 -4.42 4.74 3.80
C LYS A 69 -4.53 3.57 2.85
N PHE A 70 -3.67 2.57 3.00
CA PHE A 70 -3.72 1.34 2.22
C PHE A 70 -3.42 0.11 3.08
N CYS A 71 -3.86 -1.05 2.62
CA CYS A 71 -3.44 -2.34 3.13
C CYS A 71 -3.14 -3.27 1.95
N TYR A 72 -2.43 -4.37 2.21
CA TYR A 72 -2.31 -5.43 1.22
C TYR A 72 -3.46 -6.40 1.42
N ARG A 73 -4.08 -6.87 0.33
CA ARG A 73 -5.16 -7.86 0.37
C ARG A 73 -4.79 -9.06 -0.47
N VAL A 74 -5.06 -10.27 0.02
CA VAL A 74 -4.73 -11.53 -0.67
C VAL A 74 -5.99 -12.38 -0.79
N CYS A 75 -6.26 -12.88 -1.99
CA CYS A 75 -7.33 -13.85 -2.24
C CYS A 75 -7.00 -15.17 -1.55
N GLN A 76 -7.93 -15.71 -0.75
CA GLN A 76 -7.73 -16.98 -0.06
C GLN A 76 -7.65 -18.18 -1.01
N ASP A 77 -8.34 -18.11 -2.16
CA ASP A 77 -8.47 -19.25 -3.06
C ASP A 77 -7.28 -19.41 -4.01
N CYS A 78 -6.83 -18.31 -4.62
CA CYS A 78 -5.76 -18.34 -5.63
C CYS A 78 -4.48 -17.60 -5.20
N GLY A 79 -4.47 -16.97 -4.02
CA GLY A 79 -3.30 -16.24 -3.50
C GLY A 79 -2.96 -14.94 -4.22
N HIS A 80 -3.84 -14.43 -5.10
CA HIS A 80 -3.63 -13.16 -5.78
C HIS A 80 -3.68 -11.98 -4.83
N ALA A 81 -2.61 -11.18 -4.81
CA ALA A 81 -2.40 -10.07 -3.91
C ALA A 81 -2.56 -8.73 -4.62
N VAL A 82 -3.16 -7.75 -3.92
CA VAL A 82 -3.28 -6.37 -4.39
C VAL A 82 -2.97 -5.40 -3.26
N LYS A 83 -2.56 -4.19 -3.63
CA LYS A 83 -2.49 -3.05 -2.74
C LYS A 83 -3.85 -2.33 -2.77
N TYR A 84 -4.63 -2.50 -1.72
CA TYR A 84 -5.95 -1.90 -1.58
C TYR A 84 -5.84 -0.53 -0.90
N PHE A 85 -6.23 0.52 -1.61
CA PHE A 85 -6.29 1.88 -1.07
C PHE A 85 -7.69 2.15 -0.53
N TYR A 86 -7.77 2.53 0.73
CA TYR A 86 -9.04 2.92 1.32
C TYR A 86 -9.48 4.26 0.71
N PRO A 87 -10.74 4.39 0.27
CA PRO A 87 -11.26 5.67 -0.15
C PRO A 87 -11.10 6.64 1.03
N SER A 88 -10.47 7.79 0.78
CA SER A 88 -10.28 8.78 1.84
C SER A 88 -11.64 9.35 2.23
N ILE A 89 -12.19 8.82 3.32
CA ILE A 89 -13.50 9.26 3.80
C ILE A 89 -13.37 10.72 4.26
N GLU A 90 -12.20 11.13 4.79
CA GLU A 90 -11.90 12.51 5.17
C GLU A 90 -10.38 12.81 5.09
N SER A 91 -9.78 12.86 3.89
CA SER A 91 -8.41 13.40 3.76
C SER A 91 -8.47 14.86 3.36
N THR A 92 -7.97 15.76 4.20
CA THR A 92 -7.77 17.20 3.92
C THR A 92 -6.69 17.49 2.88
N SER A 93 -6.12 16.46 2.23
CA SER A 93 -5.07 16.59 1.22
C SER A 93 -5.61 17.29 -0.05
N PRO A 94 -5.08 18.47 -0.41
CA PRO A 94 -5.48 19.21 -1.61
C PRO A 94 -5.27 18.42 -2.91
N ALA A 95 -4.22 17.58 -2.96
CA ALA A 95 -3.91 16.75 -4.13
C ALA A 95 -5.00 15.69 -4.40
N LEU A 96 -5.56 15.12 -3.33
CA LEU A 96 -6.64 14.15 -3.40
C LEU A 96 -7.97 14.78 -3.85
N LYS A 97 -8.25 16.00 -3.38
CA LYS A 97 -9.41 16.77 -3.82
C LYS A 97 -9.32 17.07 -5.33
N ALA A 98 -8.16 17.53 -5.79
CA ALA A 98 -7.91 17.81 -7.21
C ALA A 98 -7.99 16.55 -8.10
N TYR A 99 -7.53 15.40 -7.62
CA TYR A 99 -7.68 14.13 -8.35
C TYR A 99 -9.15 13.73 -8.49
N ARG A 100 -9.94 13.81 -7.41
CA ARG A 100 -11.38 13.51 -7.44
C ARG A 100 -12.16 14.45 -8.35
N GLU A 101 -11.87 15.74 -8.30
CA GLU A 101 -12.48 16.73 -9.19
C GLU A 101 -12.18 16.41 -10.65
N ARG A 102 -10.90 16.13 -11.00
CA ARG A 102 -10.54 15.71 -12.37
C ARG A 102 -11.25 14.44 -12.84
N GLN A 103 -11.41 13.44 -11.96
CA GLN A 103 -12.10 12.20 -12.33
C GLN A 103 -13.62 12.39 -12.52
N LYS A 104 -14.25 13.30 -11.76
CA LYS A 104 -15.67 13.62 -11.95
C LYS A 104 -15.97 14.22 -13.33
N TYR A 105 -15.06 15.01 -13.88
CA TYR A 105 -15.21 15.61 -15.21
C TYR A 105 -15.01 14.63 -16.38
N MET A 106 -14.43 13.44 -16.16
CA MET A 106 -14.26 12.42 -17.21
C MET A 106 -15.45 11.45 -17.33
N LEU A 107 -16.46 11.60 -16.48
CA LEU A 107 -17.66 10.76 -16.43
C LEU A 107 -18.93 11.49 -16.93
N GLN A 108 -18.78 12.70 -17.48
CA GLN A 108 -19.81 13.42 -18.24
C GLN A 108 -19.43 13.44 -19.72
#